data_AF-A0A919CQN5-F1
#
_entry.id   AF-A0A919CQN5-F1
#
_cell.length_a   1.000
_cell.length_b   1.000
_cell.length_c   1.000
_cell.angle_alpha   90.00
_cell.angle_beta   90.00
_cell.angle_gamma   90.00
#
_symmetry.space_group_name_H-M   'P 1'
#
loop_
_entity.id
_entity.type
_entity.pdbx_description
1 polymer ?
#
loop_
_entity_poly.entity_id
_entity_poly.type
_entity_poly.pdbx_seq_one_letter_code
_entity_poly.pdbx_strand_id
1 'polypeptide(L)'
;MPRYTPGPWKIRPNGELWSYSRGGAPQQIGTMYWSGKSEERDGNARIIAGAADLCESLDELMLIVSQPEVVSAIQSSPRIAAKSRMIIENARTSLEEVTGKRLPEWPKRDPHDRRLESS
;
A
#
# COMPACT_ATOMS: atom_id res chain seq x y z
N MET A 1 4.29 -13.88 -19.65
CA MET A 1 4.06 -13.74 -18.20
C MET A 1 3.05 -12.63 -18.00
N PRO A 2 1.96 -12.81 -17.25
CA PRO A 2 1.03 -11.72 -16.99
C PRO A 2 1.76 -10.65 -16.17
N ARG A 3 1.73 -9.39 -16.63
CA ARG A 3 2.20 -8.25 -15.84
C ARG A 3 1.31 -8.16 -14.60
N TYR A 4 1.90 -8.23 -13.41
CA TYR A 4 1.23 -7.85 -12.17
C TYR A 4 0.62 -6.47 -12.38
N THR A 5 -0.70 -6.40 -12.42
CA THR A 5 -1.44 -5.15 -12.57
C THR A 5 -2.05 -4.87 -11.21
N PRO A 6 -1.42 -4.04 -10.36
CA PRO A 6 -2.07 -3.62 -9.13
C PRO A 6 -3.35 -2.89 -9.53
N GLY A 7 -4.47 -3.44 -9.11
CA GLY A 7 -5.80 -2.90 -9.36
C GLY A 7 -6.51 -2.73 -8.02
N PRO A 8 -7.44 -1.77 -7.89
CA PRO A 8 -8.20 -1.56 -6.68
C PRO A 8 -9.00 -2.82 -6.35
N TRP A 9 -8.53 -3.54 -5.34
CA TRP A 9 -9.24 -4.68 -4.78
C TRP A 9 -10.20 -4.13 -3.74
N LYS A 10 -11.49 -4.38 -3.88
CA LYS A 10 -12.47 -4.07 -2.84
C LYS A 10 -12.90 -5.35 -2.17
N ILE A 11 -12.79 -5.39 -0.85
CA ILE A 11 -13.34 -6.45 -0.03
C ILE A 11 -14.63 -5.91 0.58
N ARG A 12 -15.76 -6.46 0.14
CA ARG A 12 -17.06 -6.06 0.68
C ARG A 12 -17.26 -6.69 2.06
N PRO A 13 -18.09 -6.09 2.94
CA PRO A 13 -18.38 -6.63 4.27
C PRO A 13 -18.98 -8.05 4.27
N ASN A 14 -19.57 -8.48 3.15
CA ASN A 14 -20.08 -9.84 2.96
C ASN A 14 -18.98 -10.86 2.58
N GLY A 15 -17.71 -10.46 2.53
CA GLY A 15 -16.58 -11.32 2.18
C GLY A 15 -16.29 -11.42 0.68
N GLU A 16 -17.05 -10.75 -0.19
CA GLU A 16 -16.76 -10.76 -1.63
C GLU A 16 -15.51 -9.93 -1.95
N LEU A 17 -14.61 -10.54 -2.71
CA LEU A 17 -13.43 -9.90 -3.28
C LEU A 17 -13.76 -9.45 -4.70
N TRP A 18 -13.59 -8.16 -4.97
CA TRP A 18 -13.84 -7.55 -6.27
C TRP A 18 -12.58 -6.89 -6.81
N SER A 19 -12.29 -7.12 -8.09
CA SER A 19 -11.21 -6.44 -8.81
C SER A 19 -11.80 -5.37 -9.72
N TYR A 20 -11.22 -4.17 -9.64
CA TYR A 20 -11.55 -3.03 -10.51
C TYR A 20 -10.34 -2.70 -11.38
N SER A 21 -9.87 -3.66 -12.18
CA SER A 21 -8.74 -3.45 -13.11
C SER A 21 -8.90 -2.16 -13.93
N ARG A 22 -7.84 -1.36 -14.07
CA ARG A 22 -7.90 -0.09 -14.81
C ARG A 22 -8.29 -0.33 -16.27
N GLY A 23 -9.41 0.26 -16.68
CA GLY A 23 -9.97 0.11 -18.04
C GLY A 23 -10.81 -1.15 -18.26
N GLY A 24 -11.01 -1.98 -17.23
CA GLY A 24 -11.88 -3.16 -17.27
C GLY A 24 -13.18 -2.95 -16.48
N ALA A 25 -14.17 -3.82 -16.71
CA ALA A 25 -15.37 -3.87 -15.90
C ALA A 25 -15.05 -4.49 -14.51
N PRO A 26 -15.73 -4.05 -13.44
CA PRO A 26 -15.60 -4.69 -12.13
C PRO A 26 -15.94 -6.18 -12.18
N GLN A 27 -15.12 -7.04 -11.58
CA GLN A 27 -15.37 -8.48 -11.53
C GLN A 27 -15.15 -9.04 -10.12
N GLN A 28 -16.03 -9.95 -9.69
CA GLN A 28 -15.81 -10.74 -8.48
C GLN A 28 -14.73 -11.79 -8.76
N ILE A 29 -13.68 -11.78 -7.96
CA ILE A 29 -12.52 -12.68 -8.09
C ILE A 29 -12.48 -13.76 -7.02
N GLY A 30 -13.33 -13.65 -5.99
CA GLY A 30 -13.38 -14.60 -4.90
C GLY A 30 -14.36 -14.23 -3.81
N THR A 31 -14.45 -15.13 -2.83
CA THR A 31 -15.25 -14.96 -1.62
C THR A 31 -14.45 -15.47 -0.43
N MET A 32 -14.33 -14.67 0.61
CA MET A 32 -13.69 -15.01 1.87
C MET A 32 -14.77 -15.30 2.91
N TYR A 33 -14.63 -16.41 3.64
CA TYR A 33 -15.58 -16.83 4.67
C TYR A 33 -14.96 -16.71 6.06
N TRP A 34 -15.72 -16.13 6.99
CA TRP A 34 -15.34 -16.01 8.40
C TRP A 34 -16.13 -17.01 9.24
N SER A 35 -15.43 -17.88 9.97
CA SER A 35 -16.03 -18.71 11.03
C SER A 35 -16.00 -17.94 12.35
N GLY A 36 -17.06 -18.01 13.16
CA GLY A 36 -17.14 -17.34 14.46
C GLY A 36 -18.54 -16.82 14.78
N LYS A 37 -18.68 -16.11 15.90
CA LYS A 37 -19.94 -15.44 16.28
C LYS A 37 -20.24 -14.32 15.29
N SER A 38 -21.52 -13.97 15.12
CA SER A 38 -21.91 -12.99 14.10
C SER A 38 -21.22 -11.63 14.25
N GLU A 39 -21.06 -11.16 15.49
CA GLU A 39 -20.39 -9.89 15.81
C GLU A 39 -18.89 -9.90 15.46
N GLU A 40 -18.21 -11.04 15.65
CA GLU A 40 -16.79 -11.22 15.29
C GLU A 40 -16.61 -11.19 13.77
N ARG A 41 -17.55 -11.80 13.03
CA ARG A 41 -17.53 -11.81 11.56
C ARG A 41 -17.68 -10.39 10.99
N ASP A 42 -18.63 -9.62 11.52
CA ASP A 42 -18.86 -8.24 11.09
C ASP A 42 -17.68 -7.32 11.44
N GLY A 43 -17.07 -7.51 12.62
CA GLY A 43 -15.85 -6.81 13.03
C GLY A 43 -14.66 -7.09 12.10
N ASN A 44 -14.40 -8.38 11.81
CA ASN A 44 -13.32 -8.80 10.92
C ASN A 44 -13.51 -8.29 9.49
N ALA A 45 -14.75 -8.32 8.99
CA ALA A 45 -15.07 -7.83 7.67
C ALA A 45 -14.81 -6.32 7.52
N ARG A 46 -15.11 -5.52 8.56
CA ARG A 46 -14.84 -4.07 8.57
C ARG A 46 -13.34 -3.75 8.63
N ILE A 47 -12.58 -4.49 9.44
CA ILE A 47 -11.11 -4.31 9.53
C ILE A 47 -10.47 -4.54 8.17
N ILE A 48 -10.92 -5.57 7.44
CA ILE A 48 -10.34 -5.94 6.15
C ILE A 48 -10.79 -5.02 5.02
N ALA A 49 -12.05 -4.57 5.04
CA ALA A 49 -12.51 -3.53 4.11
C ALA A 49 -11.68 -2.24 4.29
N GLY A 50 -11.44 -1.81 5.54
CA GLY A 50 -10.58 -0.67 5.83
C GLY A 50 -9.11 -0.88 5.41
N ALA A 51 -8.59 -2.10 5.50
CA ALA A 51 -7.26 -2.43 5.00
C ALA A 51 -7.17 -2.31 3.47
N ALA A 52 -8.23 -2.68 2.73
CA ALA A 52 -8.28 -2.54 1.29
C ALA A 52 -8.24 -1.08 0.84
N ASP A 53 -9.05 -0.21 1.47
CA ASP A 53 -9.07 1.23 1.20
C ASP A 53 -7.72 1.89 1.54
N LEU A 54 -7.07 1.45 2.63
CA LEU A 54 -5.73 1.90 3.00
C LEU A 54 -4.68 1.49 1.96
N CYS A 55 -4.72 0.24 1.47
CA CYS A 55 -3.84 -0.23 0.41
C CYS A 55 -4.02 0.59 -0.88
N GLU A 56 -5.26 0.86 -1.29
CA GLU A 56 -5.56 1.69 -2.47
C GLU A 56 -4.95 3.09 -2.34
N SER A 57 -5.13 3.74 -1.18
CA SER A 57 -4.57 5.05 -0.90
C SER A 57 -3.03 5.07 -0.94
N LEU A 58 -2.39 4.02 -0.42
CA LEU A 58 -0.93 3.88 -0.42
C LEU A 58 -0.39 3.60 -1.84
N ASP A 59 -1.10 2.83 -2.65
CA ASP A 59 -0.76 2.58 -4.05
C ASP A 59 -0.87 3.86 -4.88
N GLU A 60 -1.92 4.65 -4.69
CA GLU A 60 -2.04 5.97 -5.35
C GLU A 60 -0.91 6.91 -4.96
N LEU A 61 -0.57 6.97 -3.67
CA LEU A 61 0.57 7.75 -3.20
C LEU A 61 1.86 7.28 -3.86
N MET A 62 2.10 5.97 -3.95
CA MET A 62 3.26 5.38 -4.61
C MET A 62 3.36 5.82 -6.08
N LEU A 63 2.23 5.81 -6.81
CA LEU A 63 2.17 6.24 -8.20
C LEU A 63 2.48 7.73 -8.38
N ILE A 64 2.08 8.58 -7.43
CA ILE A 64 2.40 10.01 -7.47
C ILE A 64 3.89 10.21 -7.19
N VAL A 65 4.42 9.62 -6.11
CA VAL A 65 5.81 9.85 -5.69
C VAL A 65 6.84 9.18 -6.61
N SER A 66 6.44 8.24 -7.45
CA SER A 66 7.31 7.58 -8.43
C SER A 66 7.45 8.35 -9.76
N GLN A 67 6.71 9.45 -9.95
CA GLN A 67 6.86 10.31 -11.12
C GLN A 67 8.24 11.01 -11.10
N PRO A 68 9.01 11.00 -12.20
CA PRO A 68 10.38 11.55 -12.23
C PRO A 68 10.50 12.99 -11.72
N GLU A 69 9.56 13.85 -12.11
CA GLU A 69 9.49 15.25 -11.71
C GLU A 69 9.25 15.42 -10.20
N VAL A 70 8.42 14.55 -9.61
CA VAL A 70 8.13 14.56 -8.17
C VAL A 70 9.33 14.06 -7.38
N VAL A 71 9.95 12.96 -7.83
CA VAL A 71 11.20 12.43 -7.24
C VAL A 71 12.29 13.50 -7.27
N SER A 72 12.48 14.16 -8.41
CA SER A 72 13.48 15.22 -8.57
C SER A 72 13.20 16.41 -7.65
N ALA A 73 11.93 16.84 -7.53
CA ALA A 73 11.54 17.91 -6.61
C ALA A 73 11.78 17.55 -5.13
N ILE A 74 11.52 16.29 -4.74
CA ILE A 74 11.79 15.80 -3.38
C ILE A 74 13.29 15.77 -3.11
N GLN A 75 14.09 15.26 -4.05
CA GLN A 75 15.54 15.09 -3.88
C GLN A 75 16.30 16.42 -3.93
N SER A 76 15.86 17.37 -4.75
CA SER A 76 16.46 18.71 -4.84
C SER A 76 16.20 19.59 -3.62
N SER A 77 15.27 19.19 -2.73
CA SER A 77 14.97 19.88 -1.48
C SER A 77 15.38 19.04 -0.26
N PRO A 78 16.54 19.34 0.36
CA PRO A 78 17.01 18.62 1.56
C PRO A 78 16.00 18.60 2.70
N ARG A 79 15.22 19.69 2.85
CA ARG A 79 14.15 19.81 3.83
C ARG A 79 13.02 18.81 3.58
N ILE A 80 12.58 18.67 2.32
CA ILE A 80 11.50 17.75 1.95
C ILE A 80 12.00 16.31 2.08
N ALA A 81 13.19 16.01 1.57
CA ALA A 81 13.81 14.69 1.68
C ALA A 81 13.92 14.21 3.15
N ALA A 82 14.37 15.07 4.05
CA ALA A 82 14.44 14.75 5.49
C ALA A 82 13.06 14.50 6.10
N LYS A 83 12.07 15.34 5.75
CA LYS A 83 10.70 15.19 6.26
C LYS A 83 10.04 13.90 5.77
N SER A 84 10.22 13.53 4.50
CA SER A 84 9.69 12.28 3.94
C SER A 84 10.26 11.05 4.65
N ARG A 85 11.56 11.04 4.95
CA ARG A 85 12.20 9.97 5.74
C ARG A 85 11.62 9.89 7.14
N MET A 86 11.47 11.03 7.82
CA MET A 86 10.93 11.10 9.16
C MET A 86 9.48 10.58 9.23
N ILE A 87 8.65 10.86 8.22
CA ILE A 87 7.27 10.32 8.15
C ILE A 87 7.29 8.78 8.12
N ILE A 88 8.17 8.19 7.30
CA ILE A 88 8.29 6.72 7.17
C ILE A 88 8.78 6.10 8.49
N GLU A 89 9.78 6.70 9.13
CA GLU A 89 10.31 6.18 10.40
C GLU A 89 9.29 6.32 11.53
N ASN A 90 8.58 7.44 11.63
CA ASN A 90 7.51 7.61 12.62
C ASN A 90 6.38 6.59 12.42
N ALA A 91 5.97 6.37 11.17
CA ALA A 91 4.97 5.34 10.86
C ALA A 91 5.46 3.94 11.26
N ARG A 92 6.76 3.63 11.05
CA ARG A 92 7.35 2.35 11.48
C ARG A 92 7.26 2.18 13.00
N THR A 93 7.70 3.18 13.75
CA THR A 93 7.69 3.16 15.22
C THR A 93 6.26 2.97 15.74
N SER A 94 5.29 3.76 15.27
CA SER A 94 3.90 3.63 15.72
C SER A 94 3.27 2.28 15.36
N LEU A 95 3.60 1.71 14.19
CA LEU A 95 3.12 0.38 13.81
C LEU A 95 3.76 -0.72 14.67
N GLU A 96 5.05 -0.61 15.00
CA GLU A 96 5.73 -1.54 15.91
C GLU A 96 5.14 -1.48 17.32
N GLU A 97 4.89 -0.28 17.84
CA GLU A 97 4.25 -0.07 19.16
C GLU A 97 2.86 -0.72 19.26
N VAL A 98 2.04 -0.56 18.22
CA VAL A 98 0.65 -1.06 18.22
C VAL A 98 0.58 -2.56 17.91
N THR A 99 1.49 -3.10 17.10
CA THR A 99 1.41 -4.50 16.63
C THR A 99 2.36 -5.44 17.37
N GLY A 100 3.35 -4.92 18.09
CA GLY A 100 4.44 -5.69 18.70
C GLY A 100 5.35 -6.37 17.67
N LYS A 101 5.20 -6.07 16.37
CA LYS A 101 5.98 -6.67 15.28
C LYS A 101 6.95 -5.65 14.73
N ARG A 102 8.23 -6.01 14.73
CA ARG A 102 9.26 -5.24 14.05
C ARG A 102 9.07 -5.35 12.54
N LEU A 103 8.73 -4.24 11.89
CA LEU A 103 8.60 -4.20 10.44
C LEU A 103 9.97 -4.43 9.79
N PRO A 104 10.04 -5.11 8.64
CA PRO A 104 11.30 -5.32 7.94
C PRO A 104 11.96 -3.97 7.60
N GLU A 105 13.28 -3.92 7.66
CA GLU A 105 14.01 -2.77 7.10
C GLU A 105 13.65 -2.67 5.61
N TRP A 106 13.27 -1.48 5.17
CA TRP A 106 13.10 -1.22 3.75
C TRP A 106 14.40 -1.56 3.03
N PRO A 107 14.35 -2.19 1.85
CA PRO A 107 15.55 -2.45 1.08
C PRO A 107 16.25 -1.11 0.85
N LYS A 108 17.48 -1.00 1.37
CA LYS A 108 18.32 0.15 1.09
C LYS A 108 18.54 0.18 -0.41
N ARG A 109 18.42 1.36 -1.03
CA ARG A 109 18.79 1.54 -2.44
C ARG A 109 20.20 0.98 -2.60
N ASP A 110 20.37 0.03 -3.51
CA ASP A 110 21.69 -0.49 -3.85
C ASP A 110 22.52 0.71 -4.35
N PRO A 111 23.65 1.05 -3.68
CA PRO A 111 24.50 2.16 -4.09
C PRO A 111 25.10 1.98 -5.49
N HIS A 112 25.02 0.78 -6.06
CA HIS A 112 25.44 0.48 -7.44
C HIS A 112 24.28 0.49 -8.45
N ASP A 113 23.03 0.72 -8.01
CA ASP A 113 21.88 0.79 -8.91
C ASP A 113 21.81 2.16 -9.63
N ARG A 114 22.41 2.16 -10.82
CA ARG A 114 22.47 3.29 -11.76
C ARG A 114 21.26 3.42 -12.68
N ARG A 115 20.26 2.54 -12.57
CA ARG A 115 19.09 2.56 -13.48
C ARG A 115 18.30 3.88 -13.39
N LEU A 116 18.43 4.60 -12.29
CA LEU A 116 17.78 5.89 -12.04
C LEU A 116 18.70 7.10 -12.29
N GLU A 117 19.95 6.90 -12.71
CA GLU A 117 20.95 7.97 -12.94
C GLU A 117 21.05 8.38 -14.42
N SER A 118 20.25 7.77 -15.29
CA SER A 118 20.16 8.13 -16.71
C SER A 118 18.89 8.96 -16.93
N SER A 119 18.97 10.26 -16.67
CA SER A 119 17.99 11.28 -17.06
C SER A 119 18.72 12.60 -17.28
#